data_AF-A0A955VVW3-F1
#
_entry.id   AF-A0A955VVW3-F1
#
_cell.length_a   1.000
_cell.length_b   1.000
_cell.length_c   1.000
_cell.angle_alpha   90.00
_cell.angle_beta   90.00
_cell.angle_gamma   90.00
#
_symmetry.space_group_name_H-M   'P 1'
#
loop_
_entity.id
_entity.type
_entity.pdbx_description
1 polymer ?
#
loop_
_entity_poly.entity_id
_entity_poly.type
_entity_poly.pdbx_seq_one_letter_code
_entity_poly.pdbx_strand_id
1 'polypeptide(L)' 'DGTAKGGVVIGISNEMRLPVRFIGIGEKVEDLRAFEPEAFVEALFAET' A
#
# COMPACT_ATOMS: atom_id res chain seq x y z
N ASP A 1 8.03 5.38 3.28
CA ASP A 1 8.69 5.23 4.59
C ASP A 1 8.67 3.73 4.94
N GLY A 2 9.86 3.15 5.08
CA GLY A 2 10.13 1.71 5.08
C GLY A 2 9.65 0.98 6.33
N THR A 3 8.34 0.97 6.58
CA THR A 3 7.78 0.09 7.60
C THR A 3 7.39 -1.23 6.94
N ALA A 4 7.97 -2.32 7.43
CA ALA A 4 7.63 -3.72 7.13
C ALA A 4 6.21 -4.11 7.60
N LYS A 5 5.25 -3.18 7.49
CA LYS A 5 3.85 -3.24 7.91
C LYS A 5 2.89 -3.08 6.74
N GLY A 6 3.36 -3.07 5.49
CA GLY A 6 2.51 -2.98 4.29
C GLY A 6 1.37 -4.00 4.28
N GLY A 7 1.58 -5.19 4.85
CA GLY A 7 0.54 -6.22 5.00
C GLY A 7 -0.74 -5.77 5.74
N VAL A 8 -0.70 -4.68 6.53
CA VAL A 8 -1.89 -4.14 7.21
C VAL A 8 -2.98 -3.69 6.22
N VAL A 9 -2.57 -3.22 5.04
CA VAL A 9 -3.48 -2.76 3.98
C VAL A 9 -4.39 -3.91 3.51
N ILE A 10 -3.87 -5.13 3.48
CA ILE A 10 -4.61 -6.34 3.12
C ILE A 10 -5.71 -6.63 4.15
N GLY A 11 -5.37 -6.57 5.44
CA GLY A 11 -6.33 -6.77 6.53
C GLY A 11 -7.46 -5.73 6.54
N ILE A 12 -7.11 -4.46 6.38
CA ILE A 12 -8.09 -3.35 6.33
C ILE A 12 -9.02 -3.51 5.13
N SER A 13 -8.47 -3.80 3.94
CA SER A 13 -9.28 -3.97 2.74
C SER A 13 -10.26 -5.15 2.86
N ASN A 14 -9.83 -6.25 3.48
CA ASN A 14 -10.66 -7.43 3.71
C ASN A 14 -11.81 -7.15 4.69
N GLU A 15 -11.53 -6.45 5.79
CA GLU A 15 -12.55 -6.11 6.80
C GLU A 15 -13.56 -5.10 6.25
N MET A 16 -13.08 -4.06 5.56
CA MET A 16 -13.92 -2.96 5.09
C MET A 16 -14.71 -3.32 3.83
N ARG A 17 -14.27 -4.32 3.06
CA ARG A 17 -14.81 -4.68 1.73
C ARG A 17 -14.89 -3.49 0.77
N LEU A 18 -13.97 -2.54 0.92
CA LEU A 18 -13.86 -1.34 0.10
C LEU A 18 -12.49 -1.27 -0.58
N PRO A 19 -12.41 -0.75 -1.81
CA PRO A 19 -11.15 -0.62 -2.52
C PRO A 19 -10.31 0.51 -1.91
N VAL A 20 -9.02 0.22 -1.69
CA VAL A 20 -8.02 1.25 -1.40
C VAL A 20 -7.79 2.05 -2.69
N ARG A 21 -7.90 3.38 -2.62
CA ARG A 21 -7.77 4.25 -3.80
C ARG A 21 -6.44 4.98 -3.88
N PHE A 22 -5.87 5.36 -2.73
CA PHE A 22 -4.65 6.14 -2.64
C PHE A 22 -3.79 5.66 -1.48
N ILE A 23 -2.48 5.81 -1.62
CA ILE A 23 -1.50 5.54 -0.57
C ILE A 23 -0.50 6.70 -0.47
N GLY A 24 -0.10 7.01 0.77
CA GLY A 24 1.01 7.92 1.04
C GLY A 24 2.31 7.12 1.14
N ILE A 25 3.32 7.52 0.37
CA ILE A 25 4.64 6.84 0.38
C ILE A 25 5.76 7.66 1.04
N GLY A 26 5.44 8.89 1.44
CA GLY A 26 6.33 9.87 2.04
C GLY A 26 5.54 10.96 2.76
N GLU A 27 6.21 12.02 3.16
CA GLU A 27 5.65 13.07 4.02
C GLU A 27 5.14 14.28 3.24
N LYS A 28 5.45 14.39 1.95
CA LYS A 28 5.08 15.55 1.14
C LYS A 28 3.71 15.38 0.50
N VAL A 29 3.10 16.49 0.08
CA VAL A 29 1.80 16.47 -0.62
C VAL A 29 1.90 15.68 -1.92
N GLU A 30 3.06 15.74 -2.58
CA GLU A 30 3.33 15.04 -3.84
C GLU A 30 3.53 13.52 -3.64
N ASP A 31 3.65 13.05 -2.40
CA ASP A 31 3.86 11.63 -2.08
C ASP A 31 2.54 10.85 -1.95
N LEU A 32 1.40 11.48 -2.25
CA LEU A 32 0.11 10.81 -2.40
C LEU A 32 -0.02 10.24 -3.82
N ARG A 33 -0.19 8.93 -3.94
CA ARG A 33 -0.31 8.24 -5.23
C ARG A 33 -1.55 7.36 -5.29
N ALA A 34 -2.03 7.11 -6.50
CA ALA A 34 -3.04 6.08 -6.74
C ALA A 34 -2.51 4.73 -6.24
N PHE A 35 -3.39 3.93 -5.65
CA PHE A 35 -3.04 2.59 -5.20
C PHE A 35 -3.11 1.61 -6.37
N GLU A 36 -1.99 0.95 -6.64
CA GLU A 36 -1.84 -0.10 -7.66
C GLU A 36 -1.62 -1.45 -6.95
N PRO A 37 -2.66 -2.29 -6.81
CA PRO A 37 -2.59 -3.53 -6.03
C PRO A 37 -1.51 -4.50 -6.52
N GLU A 38 -1.33 -4.61 -7.84
CA GLU A 38 -0.37 -5.51 -8.47
C GLU A 38 1.05 -5.10 -8.11
N ALA A 39 1.38 -3.82 -8.29
CA ALA A 39 2.69 -3.27 -7.94
C ALA A 39 2.96 -3.35 -6.43
N PHE A 40 1.92 -3.20 -5.61
CA PHE A 40 2.02 -3.34 -4.16
C PHE A 40 2.36 -4.77 -3.73
N VAL A 41 1.70 -5.77 -4.32
CA VAL A 41 1.98 -7.19 -4.07
C VAL A 41 3.37 -7.56 -4.58
N GLU A 42 3.74 -7.12 -5.79
CA GLU A 42 5.08 -7.34 -6.34
C GLU A 42 6.17 -6.78 -5.42
N ALA A 43 6.03 -5.53 -4.96
CA ALA A 43 6.99 -4.93 -4.04
C ALA A 43 7.02 -5.61 -2.65
N LEU A 44 5.92 -6.23 -2.21
CA LEU A 44 5.82 -6.93 -0.93
C LEU A 44 6.55 -8.28 -0.94
N PHE A 45 6.55 -8.97 -2.09
CA PHE A 45 7.12 -10.31 -2.26
C PHE A 45 8.38 -10.34 -3.12
N ALA A 46 8.84 -9.20 -3.63
CA ALA A 46 10.14 -9.09 -4.26
C ALA A 46 11.22 -9.48 -3.23
N GLU A 47 11.80 -10.67 -3.41
CA GLU A 47 12.96 -11.11 -2.62
C GLU A 47 14.11 -10.12 -2.80
N THR A 48 14.83 -9.85 -1.71
CA THR A 48 16.04 -9.02 -1.72
C THR A 48 17.23 -9.79 -2.28
#